data_AF-A0A9P0XLT8-F1
#
_entry.id   AF-A0A9P0XLT8-F1
#
_cell.length_a   1.000
_cell.length_b   1.000
_cell.length_c   1.000
_cell.angle_alpha   90.00
_cell.angle_beta   90.00
_cell.angle_gamma   90.00
#
_symmetry.space_group_name_H-M   'P 1'
#
loop_
_entity.id
_entity.type
_entity.pdbx_description
1 polymer ?
#
loop_
_entity_poly.entity_id
_entity_poly.type
_entity_poly.pdbx_seq_one_letter_code
_entity_poly.pdbx_strand_id
1 'polypeptide(L)'
;MKIAKITLALGVLSLFSLNAGAQENERLSSVKQFADVVLDKASDRYGHHSPLLANGVDPRTGKQMEWVFPDGKVTVLSNFSAQQNLMRVLVGLSNLTGETKYKQRVAENIRYYFDHYQDASGLLLWGGHRFVDLKTLQPQGPSEKERVHELKNAYPYYDMMFAVDDQATARFIKAFWNAHVYDWKTLETSRHGEYGKPMGALWQSDFVQQPPFFATKGLSFLNAGNDLIYSASLLYQYDGDAGALTWAKRLAEQYVLPRDKKTGLGVYQFTQPLKRADTSDDSDTHSKYGDRAQRQFGPELGPDALEGNMLLKGRTSTLYSENALMQLALAKSLGKDGDDLKKWTLDGLKAFATYAYDEQNNTFRPMLANGTDLSDYALKRDGYYGKKGTVLKAYPAGNEFLLSYARAWTLEPDHAIWKVARGIAKGQGLGDIGEPGGTNRRLNSQTENHQPYAIFALIDLWQATGQRDYLTLADRIGANIINKQRLNGFFVDDPEAEYASIDSIAPYALLALEAAFRNTPDAVAPFLNGAGFTEGAYRMADGTVRYSTRDDELFRLRPGEQLKPNGKK
;
A
#
# COMPACT_ATOMS: atom_id res chain seq x y z
N MET A 1 18.87 -4.05 76.27
CA MET A 1 18.86 -3.07 75.17
C MET A 1 19.14 -3.79 73.85
N LYS A 2 18.14 -3.78 72.96
CA LYS A 2 18.13 -3.88 71.48
C LYS A 2 19.04 -4.86 70.69
N ILE A 3 18.36 -5.83 70.05
CA ILE A 3 18.28 -6.11 68.58
C ILE A 3 19.48 -6.78 67.85
N ALA A 4 19.32 -8.08 67.59
CA ALA A 4 19.22 -8.83 66.31
C ALA A 4 20.25 -8.72 65.17
N LYS A 5 20.45 -9.88 64.49
CA LYS A 5 20.49 -10.20 63.03
C LYS A 5 21.69 -11.09 62.68
N ILE A 6 21.69 -12.05 61.73
CA ILE A 6 20.72 -12.69 60.83
C ILE A 6 21.36 -14.02 60.41
N THR A 7 20.56 -15.07 60.30
CA THR A 7 20.91 -16.42 59.83
C THR A 7 21.03 -16.45 58.31
N LEU A 8 22.10 -17.09 57.82
CA LEU A 8 22.34 -17.43 56.42
C LEU A 8 21.51 -18.68 56.06
N ALA A 9 20.57 -18.55 55.13
CA ALA A 9 19.92 -19.67 54.47
C ALA A 9 19.81 -19.36 52.97
N LEU A 10 20.84 -19.76 52.21
CA LEU A 10 20.75 -19.96 50.77
C LEU A 10 20.29 -21.40 50.53
N GLY A 11 19.17 -21.58 49.84
CA GLY A 11 18.76 -22.90 49.41
C GLY A 11 17.40 -22.90 48.72
N VAL A 12 17.44 -23.07 47.39
CA VAL A 12 16.34 -23.52 46.52
C VAL A 12 15.27 -22.47 46.20
N LEU A 13 15.56 -21.63 45.20
CA LEU A 13 14.52 -21.14 44.29
C LEU A 13 14.61 -21.96 43.01
N SER A 14 13.71 -22.94 42.94
CA SER A 14 13.41 -23.75 41.79
C SER A 14 13.10 -22.86 40.58
N LEU A 15 13.75 -23.18 39.47
CA LEU A 15 13.47 -22.72 38.13
C LEU A 15 11.98 -22.95 37.77
N PHE A 16 11.12 -21.97 38.06
CA PHE A 16 9.91 -21.79 37.27
C PHE A 16 10.33 -21.16 35.95
N SER A 17 10.64 -22.04 34.99
CA SER A 17 10.62 -21.69 33.58
C SER A 17 9.20 -21.21 33.27
N LEU A 18 9.00 -19.90 33.27
CA LEU A 18 7.81 -19.26 32.73
C LEU A 18 7.83 -19.45 31.20
N ASN A 19 7.50 -20.65 30.74
CA ASN A 19 6.82 -20.78 29.46
C ASN A 19 5.42 -20.21 29.68
N ALA A 20 5.32 -18.88 29.63
CA ALA A 20 4.06 -18.22 29.37
C ALA A 20 3.69 -18.55 27.91
N GLY A 21 3.15 -19.75 27.70
CA GLY A 21 2.38 -20.03 26.50
C GLY A 21 1.29 -18.98 26.47
N ALA A 22 1.36 -18.07 25.50
CA ALA A 22 0.37 -17.04 25.34
C ALA A 22 -1.01 -17.71 25.31
N GLN A 23 -1.90 -17.33 26.23
CA GLN A 23 -3.25 -17.88 26.23
C GLN A 23 -3.89 -17.53 24.89
N GLU A 24 -4.07 -18.54 24.04
CA GLU A 24 -4.51 -18.36 22.66
C GLU A 24 -5.93 -17.82 22.67
N ASN A 25 -6.11 -16.59 22.18
CA ASN A 25 -7.44 -15.99 22.01
C ASN A 25 -7.94 -16.18 20.58
N GLU A 26 -9.21 -15.84 20.37
CA GLU A 26 -9.89 -16.02 19.08
C GLU A 26 -9.18 -15.32 17.91
N ARG A 27 -8.58 -14.14 18.15
CA ARG A 27 -7.83 -13.40 17.12
C ARG A 27 -6.60 -14.17 16.68
N LEU A 28 -5.75 -14.58 17.62
CA LEU A 28 -4.51 -15.29 17.30
C LEU A 28 -4.79 -16.65 16.65
N SER A 29 -5.74 -17.42 17.19
CA SER A 29 -6.14 -18.72 16.63
C SER A 29 -6.73 -18.59 15.23
N SER A 30 -7.55 -17.56 14.97
CA SER A 30 -8.11 -17.29 13.65
C SER A 30 -7.03 -16.97 12.61
N VAL A 31 -6.03 -16.15 12.98
CA VAL A 31 -4.89 -15.85 12.09
C VAL A 31 -3.99 -17.06 11.88
N LYS A 32 -3.76 -17.86 12.93
CA LYS A 32 -3.01 -19.10 12.82
C LYS A 32 -3.68 -20.08 11.87
N GLN A 33 -5.00 -20.29 12.01
CA GLN A 33 -5.78 -21.11 11.09
C GLN A 33 -5.71 -20.59 9.65
N PHE A 34 -5.79 -19.27 9.45
CA PHE A 34 -5.60 -18.66 8.15
C PHE A 34 -4.23 -18.97 7.55
N ALA A 35 -3.16 -18.77 8.31
CA ALA A 35 -1.80 -19.06 7.85
C ALA A 35 -1.64 -20.54 7.47
N ASP A 36 -2.08 -21.47 8.32
CA ASP A 36 -2.02 -22.90 8.05
C ASP A 36 -2.83 -23.28 6.77
N VAL A 37 -4.04 -22.71 6.61
CA VAL A 37 -4.89 -22.95 5.43
C VAL A 37 -4.32 -22.32 4.16
N VAL A 38 -3.70 -21.14 4.22
CA VAL A 38 -3.03 -20.53 3.05
C VAL A 38 -1.83 -21.36 2.63
N LEU A 39 -1.01 -21.82 3.57
CA LEU A 39 0.17 -22.63 3.28
C LEU A 39 -0.18 -24.03 2.72
N ASP A 40 -1.34 -24.59 3.08
CA ASP A 40 -1.88 -25.78 2.42
C ASP A 40 -2.51 -25.41 1.05
N LYS A 41 -3.52 -24.54 1.12
CA LYS A 41 -4.31 -23.82 0.09
C LYS A 41 -3.61 -23.45 -1.21
N ALA A 42 -2.66 -22.54 -1.03
CA ALA A 42 -2.05 -21.77 -2.10
C ALA A 42 -0.70 -22.33 -2.53
N SER A 43 -0.19 -23.36 -1.85
CA SER A 43 1.10 -23.98 -2.17
C SER A 43 1.15 -24.58 -3.58
N ASP A 44 2.36 -24.80 -4.06
CA ASP A 44 2.62 -25.57 -5.25
C ASP A 44 2.11 -27.01 -5.12
N ARG A 45 1.21 -27.39 -6.02
CA ARG A 45 0.60 -28.73 -6.12
C ARG A 45 0.90 -29.41 -7.46
N TYR A 46 1.88 -28.88 -8.19
CA TYR A 46 2.21 -29.29 -9.55
C TYR A 46 3.51 -30.11 -9.62
N GLY A 47 4.05 -30.51 -8.46
CA GLY A 47 5.15 -31.46 -8.34
C GLY A 47 6.56 -30.85 -8.27
N HIS A 48 6.69 -29.52 -8.25
CA HIS A 48 8.02 -28.87 -8.18
C HIS A 48 8.55 -28.70 -6.75
N HIS A 49 7.68 -28.81 -5.76
CA HIS A 49 7.99 -28.56 -4.34
C HIS A 49 8.55 -27.14 -4.08
N SER A 50 8.10 -26.14 -4.85
CA SER A 50 8.55 -24.76 -4.67
C SER A 50 7.92 -24.09 -3.42
N PRO A 51 8.58 -23.08 -2.82
CA PRO A 51 8.03 -22.32 -1.70
C PRO A 51 7.00 -21.25 -2.12
N LEU A 52 6.70 -21.16 -3.41
CA LEU A 52 5.79 -20.18 -3.98
C LEU A 52 4.34 -20.44 -3.57
N LEU A 53 3.52 -19.41 -3.70
CA LEU A 53 2.10 -19.42 -3.36
C LEU A 53 1.27 -18.77 -4.48
N ALA A 54 0.08 -19.29 -4.75
CA ALA A 54 -0.91 -18.64 -5.62
C ALA A 54 -1.51 -17.40 -4.91
N ASN A 55 -1.74 -16.30 -5.62
CA ASN A 55 -2.29 -15.07 -5.01
C ASN A 55 -3.75 -15.20 -4.57
N GLY A 56 -4.52 -16.05 -5.25
CA GLY A 56 -5.93 -16.24 -4.98
C GLY A 56 -6.28 -17.71 -4.86
N VAL A 57 -7.21 -18.03 -3.96
CA VAL A 57 -7.74 -19.38 -3.76
C VAL A 57 -9.24 -19.29 -3.54
N ASP A 58 -10.02 -20.12 -4.23
CA ASP A 58 -11.43 -20.31 -3.88
C ASP A 58 -11.50 -21.03 -2.54
N PRO A 59 -11.99 -20.37 -1.47
CA PRO A 59 -12.02 -20.95 -0.14
C PRO A 59 -12.92 -22.18 -0.02
N ARG A 60 -13.81 -22.43 -0.99
CA ARG A 60 -14.77 -23.56 -0.98
C ARG A 60 -14.16 -24.82 -1.57
N THR A 61 -13.34 -24.67 -2.61
CA THR A 61 -12.82 -25.81 -3.40
C THR A 61 -11.32 -25.98 -3.28
N GLY A 62 -10.59 -24.93 -2.86
CA GLY A 62 -9.13 -24.90 -2.90
C GLY A 62 -8.56 -24.67 -4.31
N LYS A 63 -9.41 -24.32 -5.30
CA LYS A 63 -8.97 -23.96 -6.66
C LYS A 63 -8.14 -22.68 -6.61
N GLN A 64 -6.96 -22.71 -7.22
CA GLN A 64 -6.08 -21.54 -7.30
C GLN A 64 -6.51 -20.60 -8.44
N MET A 65 -6.38 -19.29 -8.23
CA MET A 65 -6.72 -18.28 -9.22
C MET A 65 -5.82 -18.37 -10.44
N GLU A 66 -6.43 -18.24 -11.63
CA GLU A 66 -5.75 -18.39 -12.90
C GLU A 66 -5.83 -17.10 -13.74
N TRP A 67 -4.80 -16.88 -14.55
CA TRP A 67 -4.79 -15.90 -15.63
C TRP A 67 -4.94 -16.62 -16.97
N VAL A 68 -5.86 -16.15 -17.82
CA VAL A 68 -6.10 -16.72 -19.16
C VAL A 68 -5.53 -15.79 -20.23
N PHE A 69 -4.49 -16.25 -20.92
CA PHE A 69 -3.82 -15.51 -21.98
C PHE A 69 -4.64 -15.49 -23.29
N PRO A 70 -4.35 -14.53 -24.21
CA PRO A 70 -5.05 -14.43 -25.50
C PRO A 70 -5.08 -15.71 -26.34
N ASP A 71 -4.02 -16.52 -26.26
CA ASP A 71 -3.90 -17.82 -26.95
C ASP A 71 -4.65 -18.97 -26.27
N GLY A 72 -5.30 -18.71 -25.12
CA GLY A 72 -6.00 -19.71 -24.33
C GLY A 72 -5.12 -20.43 -23.30
N LYS A 73 -3.82 -20.10 -23.18
CA LYS A 73 -2.96 -20.63 -22.12
C LYS A 73 -3.49 -20.17 -20.75
N VAL A 74 -3.59 -21.10 -19.82
CA VAL A 74 -4.10 -20.88 -18.45
C VAL A 74 -2.97 -21.08 -17.44
N THR A 75 -2.59 -20.02 -16.73
CA THR A 75 -1.49 -20.03 -15.75
C THR A 75 -2.00 -19.73 -14.35
N VAL A 76 -1.44 -20.34 -13.31
CA VAL A 76 -1.78 -19.98 -11.92
C VAL A 76 -0.99 -18.76 -11.50
N LEU A 77 -1.69 -17.73 -11.06
CA LEU A 77 -1.09 -16.44 -10.72
C LEU A 77 -0.29 -16.54 -9.40
N SER A 78 1.04 -16.48 -9.50
CA SER A 78 1.97 -16.31 -8.36
C SER A 78 2.83 -15.06 -8.58
N ASN A 79 2.38 -13.94 -8.03
CA ASN A 79 3.00 -12.63 -8.10
C ASN A 79 3.42 -12.19 -6.69
N PHE A 80 4.72 -12.24 -6.39
CA PHE A 80 5.22 -11.98 -5.05
C PHE A 80 5.04 -10.53 -4.58
N SER A 81 4.96 -9.55 -5.49
CA SER A 81 4.63 -8.18 -5.08
C SER A 81 3.22 -8.06 -4.47
N ALA A 82 2.32 -9.01 -4.79
CA ALA A 82 0.96 -9.11 -4.26
C ALA A 82 0.83 -10.17 -3.14
N GLN A 83 1.88 -10.35 -2.34
CA GLN A 83 1.92 -11.26 -1.18
C GLN A 83 2.63 -10.62 0.03
N GLN A 84 2.96 -9.34 -0.06
CA GLN A 84 3.84 -8.67 0.90
C GLN A 84 3.15 -8.38 2.24
N ASN A 85 1.81 -8.33 2.29
CA ASN A 85 1.08 -8.31 3.55
C ASN A 85 1.05 -9.71 4.19
N LEU A 86 0.87 -10.77 3.38
CA LEU A 86 0.99 -12.14 3.88
C LEU A 86 2.37 -12.40 4.51
N MET A 87 3.45 -11.94 3.87
CA MET A 87 4.81 -12.09 4.44
C MET A 87 4.91 -11.44 5.82
N ARG A 88 4.35 -10.23 6.00
CA ARG A 88 4.30 -9.54 7.29
C ARG A 88 3.45 -10.28 8.32
N VAL A 89 2.31 -10.83 7.90
CA VAL A 89 1.43 -11.67 8.74
C VAL A 89 2.17 -12.91 9.24
N LEU A 90 2.83 -13.65 8.34
CA LEU A 90 3.53 -14.90 8.70
C LEU A 90 4.70 -14.64 9.65
N VAL A 91 5.50 -13.58 9.41
CA VAL A 91 6.58 -13.19 10.33
C VAL A 91 6.03 -12.72 11.68
N GLY A 92 5.01 -11.87 11.68
CA GLY A 92 4.35 -11.40 12.92
C GLY A 92 3.74 -12.54 13.73
N LEU A 93 3.14 -13.53 13.06
CA LEU A 93 2.60 -14.73 13.69
C LEU A 93 3.70 -15.55 14.36
N SER A 94 4.83 -15.79 13.68
CA SER A 94 6.00 -16.44 14.30
C SER A 94 6.51 -15.68 15.52
N ASN A 95 6.60 -14.34 15.45
CA ASN A 95 7.07 -13.53 16.56
C ASN A 95 6.16 -13.61 17.79
N LEU A 96 4.83 -13.68 17.59
CA LEU A 96 3.86 -13.75 18.70
C LEU A 96 3.63 -15.16 19.24
N THR A 97 3.85 -16.21 18.44
CA THR A 97 3.57 -17.60 18.84
C THR A 97 4.82 -18.40 19.20
N GLY A 98 5.99 -17.99 18.71
CA GLY A 98 7.22 -18.78 18.76
C GLY A 98 7.29 -19.90 17.71
N GLU A 99 6.25 -20.14 16.91
CA GLU A 99 6.28 -21.14 15.84
C GLU A 99 7.08 -20.63 14.64
N THR A 100 8.31 -21.13 14.48
CA THR A 100 9.26 -20.64 13.47
C THR A 100 8.89 -21.00 12.03
N LYS A 101 8.03 -21.99 11.82
CA LYS A 101 7.66 -22.51 10.48
C LYS A 101 7.11 -21.42 9.53
N TYR A 102 6.37 -20.43 10.04
CA TYR A 102 5.78 -19.37 9.21
C TYR A 102 6.85 -18.41 8.69
N LYS A 103 7.71 -17.89 9.58
CA LYS A 103 8.88 -17.07 9.19
C LYS A 103 9.85 -17.82 8.30
N GLN A 104 10.06 -19.12 8.55
CA GLN A 104 10.91 -19.95 7.68
C GLN A 104 10.34 -20.03 6.26
N ARG A 105 9.04 -20.26 6.11
CA ARG A 105 8.38 -20.27 4.79
C ARG A 105 8.53 -18.94 4.04
N VAL A 106 8.47 -17.81 4.75
CA VAL A 106 8.73 -16.48 4.16
C VAL A 106 10.18 -16.38 3.66
N ALA A 107 11.15 -16.81 4.47
CA ALA A 107 12.56 -16.79 4.08
C ALA A 107 12.84 -17.69 2.87
N GLU A 108 12.22 -18.86 2.81
CA GLU A 108 12.31 -19.79 1.66
C GLU A 108 11.74 -19.16 0.39
N ASN A 109 10.58 -18.49 0.47
CA ASN A 109 9.97 -17.82 -0.68
C ASN A 109 10.83 -16.67 -1.21
N ILE A 110 11.35 -15.81 -0.32
CA ILE A 110 12.24 -14.70 -0.69
C ILE A 110 13.50 -15.23 -1.36
N ARG A 111 14.18 -16.21 -0.74
CA ARG A 111 15.40 -16.81 -1.29
C ARG A 111 15.14 -17.40 -2.68
N TYR A 112 14.04 -18.11 -2.86
CA TYR A 112 13.66 -18.67 -4.14
C TYR A 112 13.45 -17.60 -5.23
N TYR A 113 12.85 -16.46 -4.87
CA TYR A 113 12.73 -15.33 -5.81
C TYR A 113 14.07 -14.73 -6.20
N PHE A 114 15.01 -14.58 -5.25
CA PHE A 114 16.35 -14.11 -5.58
C PHE A 114 17.13 -15.10 -6.44
N ASP A 115 17.04 -16.40 -6.14
CA ASP A 115 17.77 -17.45 -6.85
C ASP A 115 17.27 -17.68 -8.28
N HIS A 116 15.95 -17.52 -8.52
CA HIS A 116 15.33 -17.94 -9.78
C HIS A 116 14.66 -16.82 -10.57
N TYR A 117 14.26 -15.73 -9.92
CA TYR A 117 13.41 -14.69 -10.52
C TYR A 117 13.93 -13.28 -10.31
N GLN A 118 15.22 -13.12 -10.00
CA GLN A 118 15.92 -11.86 -10.11
C GLN A 118 16.73 -11.86 -11.42
N ASP A 119 16.47 -10.90 -12.29
CA ASP A 119 17.18 -10.79 -13.56
C ASP A 119 18.62 -10.29 -13.34
N ALA A 120 19.42 -10.34 -14.41
CA ALA A 120 20.82 -9.93 -14.35
C ALA A 120 21.04 -8.44 -13.99
N SER A 121 20.03 -7.58 -14.20
CA SER A 121 20.10 -6.19 -13.75
C SER A 121 19.90 -6.06 -12.24
N GLY A 122 19.15 -6.98 -11.64
CA GLY A 122 18.73 -6.98 -10.24
C GLY A 122 17.21 -6.87 -10.05
N LEU A 123 16.43 -6.63 -11.09
CA LEU A 123 14.98 -6.52 -10.99
C LEU A 123 14.32 -7.88 -10.78
N LEU A 124 13.32 -7.93 -9.92
CA LEU A 124 12.50 -9.13 -9.74
C LEU A 124 11.44 -9.25 -10.83
N LEU A 125 11.14 -10.49 -11.25
CA LEU A 125 10.09 -10.83 -12.22
C LEU A 125 8.70 -10.84 -11.54
N TRP A 126 8.28 -9.69 -11.05
CA TRP A 126 7.05 -9.45 -10.28
C TRP A 126 6.40 -8.10 -10.66
N GLY A 127 5.39 -7.67 -9.90
CA GLY A 127 4.80 -6.35 -10.05
C GLY A 127 3.62 -6.31 -11.02
N GLY A 128 3.29 -5.12 -11.51
CA GLY A 128 2.08 -4.88 -12.30
C GLY A 128 2.00 -5.69 -13.59
N HIS A 129 3.13 -6.09 -14.17
CA HIS A 129 3.14 -6.72 -15.50
C HIS A 129 3.99 -7.98 -15.60
N ARG A 130 4.45 -8.55 -14.48
CA ARG A 130 5.20 -9.81 -14.45
C ARG A 130 4.80 -10.62 -13.23
N PHE A 131 4.75 -11.93 -13.40
CA PHE A 131 4.48 -12.88 -12.33
C PHE A 131 5.06 -14.25 -12.71
N VAL A 132 5.03 -15.22 -11.80
CA VAL A 132 5.42 -16.61 -12.04
C VAL A 132 4.17 -17.47 -12.21
N ASP A 133 4.12 -18.28 -13.26
CA ASP A 133 3.09 -19.32 -13.37
C ASP A 133 3.42 -20.46 -12.41
N LEU A 134 2.61 -20.66 -11.36
CA LEU A 134 2.87 -21.69 -10.36
C LEU A 134 2.85 -23.12 -10.94
N LYS A 135 2.16 -23.33 -12.08
CA LYS A 135 2.10 -24.64 -12.74
C LYS A 135 3.43 -25.06 -13.37
N THR A 136 4.16 -24.08 -13.93
CA THR A 136 5.34 -24.33 -14.77
C THR A 136 6.62 -23.71 -14.22
N LEU A 137 6.49 -22.88 -13.17
CA LEU A 137 7.55 -22.04 -12.62
C LEU A 137 8.19 -21.09 -13.65
N GLN A 138 7.51 -20.85 -14.77
CA GLN A 138 7.99 -19.94 -15.80
C GLN A 138 7.48 -18.52 -15.55
N PRO A 139 8.35 -17.50 -15.69
CA PRO A 139 7.92 -16.11 -15.58
C PRO A 139 7.01 -15.73 -16.76
N GLN A 140 5.88 -15.11 -16.47
CA GLN A 140 4.88 -14.65 -17.43
C GLN A 140 4.87 -13.12 -17.55
N GLY A 141 4.16 -12.62 -18.56
CA GLY A 141 3.94 -11.19 -18.80
C GLY A 141 2.59 -10.96 -19.48
N PRO A 142 1.51 -10.63 -18.74
CA PRO A 142 0.15 -10.57 -19.28
C PRO A 142 -0.10 -9.35 -20.17
N SER A 143 0.72 -8.32 -20.08
CA SER A 143 0.69 -7.17 -20.99
C SER A 143 1.78 -7.32 -22.06
N GLU A 144 1.41 -7.79 -23.26
CA GLU A 144 2.38 -8.04 -24.35
C GLU A 144 3.22 -6.80 -24.70
N LYS A 145 2.61 -5.62 -24.60
CA LYS A 145 3.26 -4.32 -24.86
C LYS A 145 4.07 -3.79 -23.68
N GLU A 146 3.97 -4.42 -22.50
CA GLU A 146 4.54 -3.94 -21.24
C GLU A 146 5.18 -5.10 -20.47
N ARG A 147 6.13 -5.83 -21.07
CA ARG A 147 6.97 -6.82 -20.35
C ARG A 147 8.04 -6.13 -19.50
N VAL A 148 7.61 -5.28 -18.58
CA VAL A 148 8.42 -4.34 -17.81
C VAL A 148 8.16 -4.50 -16.31
N HIS A 149 9.07 -3.98 -15.50
CA HIS A 149 8.90 -3.88 -14.06
C HIS A 149 8.01 -2.70 -13.70
N GLU A 150 7.06 -2.90 -12.79
CA GLU A 150 6.16 -1.86 -12.28
C GLU A 150 5.75 -2.14 -10.83
N LEU A 151 5.98 -1.18 -9.93
CA LEU A 151 5.42 -1.15 -8.59
C LEU A 151 4.61 0.14 -8.43
N LYS A 152 3.43 0.05 -7.81
CA LYS A 152 2.54 1.18 -7.53
C LYS A 152 1.93 1.00 -6.16
N ASN A 153 2.40 1.75 -5.17
CA ASN A 153 2.02 1.61 -3.76
C ASN A 153 2.18 0.15 -3.29
N ALA A 154 3.26 -0.53 -3.69
CA ALA A 154 3.46 -1.94 -3.36
C ALA A 154 4.05 -2.13 -1.96
N TYR A 155 5.02 -1.28 -1.59
CA TYR A 155 5.76 -1.33 -0.32
C TYR A 155 6.20 -2.75 0.08
N PRO A 156 7.11 -3.39 -0.69
CA PRO A 156 7.63 -4.72 -0.35
C PRO A 156 8.22 -4.80 1.06
N TYR A 157 8.22 -5.98 1.66
CA TYR A 157 8.71 -6.19 3.01
C TYR A 157 10.25 -6.26 3.03
N TYR A 158 10.90 -5.14 2.69
CA TYR A 158 12.35 -5.05 2.53
C TYR A 158 13.11 -5.49 3.78
N ASP A 159 12.60 -5.24 4.98
CA ASP A 159 13.22 -5.70 6.23
C ASP A 159 13.51 -7.21 6.21
N MET A 160 12.52 -8.00 5.77
CA MET A 160 12.68 -9.45 5.68
C MET A 160 13.51 -9.85 4.46
N MET A 161 13.47 -9.08 3.37
CA MET A 161 14.33 -9.32 2.20
C MET A 161 15.81 -9.13 2.57
N PHE A 162 16.18 -8.03 3.24
CA PHE A 162 17.53 -7.79 3.77
C PHE A 162 17.96 -8.85 4.78
N ALA A 163 17.04 -9.30 5.65
CA ALA A 163 17.34 -10.37 6.61
C ALA A 163 17.62 -11.74 5.95
N VAL A 164 17.17 -11.96 4.72
CA VAL A 164 17.37 -13.21 3.98
C VAL A 164 18.61 -13.15 3.08
N ASP A 165 18.75 -12.06 2.33
CA ASP A 165 19.87 -11.78 1.44
C ASP A 165 19.98 -10.26 1.22
N ASP A 166 20.90 -9.63 1.96
CA ASP A 166 21.16 -8.20 1.92
C ASP A 166 21.69 -7.75 0.55
N GLN A 167 22.62 -8.52 -0.04
CA GLN A 167 23.23 -8.21 -1.33
C GLN A 167 22.22 -8.27 -2.48
N ALA A 168 21.36 -9.29 -2.52
CA ALA A 168 20.31 -9.42 -3.53
C ALA A 168 19.25 -8.32 -3.37
N THR A 169 18.92 -7.94 -2.14
CA THR A 169 17.99 -6.84 -1.85
C THR A 169 18.55 -5.49 -2.28
N ALA A 170 19.81 -5.19 -1.92
CA ALA A 170 20.49 -3.97 -2.33
C ALA A 170 20.62 -3.88 -3.86
N ARG A 171 20.94 -5.00 -4.52
CA ARG A 171 20.97 -5.11 -5.98
C ARG A 171 19.60 -4.81 -6.60
N PHE A 172 18.51 -5.33 -6.02
CA PHE A 172 17.16 -5.01 -6.47
C PHE A 172 16.85 -3.52 -6.37
N ILE A 173 17.10 -2.90 -5.22
CA ILE A 173 16.77 -1.48 -5.01
C ILE A 173 17.56 -0.57 -5.97
N LYS A 174 18.86 -0.84 -6.15
CA LYS A 174 19.70 -0.11 -7.10
C LYS A 174 19.22 -0.31 -8.54
N ALA A 175 18.87 -1.53 -8.93
CA ALA A 175 18.32 -1.83 -10.25
C ALA A 175 16.96 -1.15 -10.50
N PHE A 176 16.11 -1.11 -9.46
CA PHE A 176 14.80 -0.46 -9.49
C PHE A 176 14.94 1.03 -9.82
N TRP A 177 15.81 1.74 -9.11
CA TRP A 177 16.11 3.14 -9.41
C TRP A 177 16.76 3.32 -10.78
N ASN A 178 17.74 2.48 -11.14
CA ASN A 178 18.42 2.52 -12.43
C ASN A 178 17.45 2.41 -13.61
N ALA A 179 16.43 1.57 -13.50
CA ALA A 179 15.48 1.32 -14.58
C ALA A 179 14.33 2.34 -14.64
N HIS A 180 13.95 2.94 -13.51
CA HIS A 180 12.79 3.83 -13.42
C HIS A 180 13.14 5.32 -13.46
N VAL A 181 14.40 5.71 -13.24
CA VAL A 181 14.88 7.08 -13.49
C VAL A 181 15.39 7.17 -14.92
N TYR A 182 14.63 7.84 -15.78
CA TYR A 182 14.98 8.02 -17.20
C TYR A 182 16.02 9.11 -17.41
N ASP A 183 15.97 10.18 -16.61
CA ASP A 183 16.98 11.23 -16.58
C ASP A 183 17.27 11.63 -15.14
N TRP A 184 18.48 11.30 -14.67
CA TRP A 184 18.93 11.62 -13.32
C TRP A 184 19.17 13.12 -13.12
N LYS A 185 19.54 13.85 -14.18
CA LYS A 185 19.82 15.29 -14.10
C LYS A 185 18.59 16.08 -13.71
N THR A 186 17.42 15.69 -14.21
CA THR A 186 16.15 16.37 -13.93
C THR A 186 15.22 15.57 -13.02
N LEU A 187 15.62 14.34 -12.65
CA LEU A 187 14.79 13.36 -11.96
C LEU A 187 13.51 12.99 -12.75
N GLU A 188 13.63 12.84 -14.08
CA GLU A 188 12.55 12.26 -14.88
C GLU A 188 12.35 10.80 -14.46
N THR A 189 11.19 10.49 -13.88
CA THR A 189 10.84 9.15 -13.43
C THR A 189 9.72 8.54 -14.27
N SER A 190 9.64 7.21 -14.25
CA SER A 190 8.59 6.45 -14.91
C SER A 190 8.02 5.37 -14.00
N ARG A 191 6.73 5.10 -14.15
CA ARG A 191 6.08 3.89 -13.60
C ARG A 191 6.67 2.59 -14.13
N HIS A 192 7.45 2.63 -15.21
CA HIS A 192 7.99 1.47 -15.90
C HIS A 192 9.51 1.47 -16.02
N GLY A 193 10.11 0.34 -15.63
CA GLY A 193 11.52 0.03 -15.82
C GLY A 193 11.70 -1.19 -16.71
N GLU A 194 12.63 -1.11 -17.65
CA GLU A 194 13.00 -2.25 -18.50
C GLU A 194 13.90 -3.22 -17.72
N TYR A 195 13.73 -4.52 -17.96
CA TYR A 195 14.64 -5.56 -17.50
C TYR A 195 15.97 -5.53 -18.28
N GLY A 196 17.02 -6.08 -17.69
CA GLY A 196 18.32 -6.26 -18.34
C GLY A 196 19.13 -4.98 -18.56
N LYS A 197 18.73 -3.86 -17.97
CA LYS A 197 19.47 -2.60 -18.12
C LYS A 197 20.82 -2.68 -17.40
N PRO A 198 21.93 -2.28 -18.04
CA PRO A 198 23.20 -2.12 -17.35
C PRO A 198 23.10 -1.02 -16.28
N MET A 199 23.85 -1.16 -15.19
CA MET A 199 23.90 -0.18 -14.12
C MET A 199 24.57 1.11 -14.60
N GLY A 200 23.90 2.25 -14.43
CA GLY A 200 24.44 3.58 -14.71
C GLY A 200 25.23 4.17 -13.53
N ALA A 201 25.43 5.50 -13.55
CA ALA A 201 26.10 6.23 -12.48
C ALA A 201 25.29 6.30 -11.17
N LEU A 202 23.97 6.04 -11.25
CA LEU A 202 23.07 5.93 -10.12
C LEU A 202 23.17 7.17 -9.21
N TRP A 203 23.47 6.98 -7.92
CA TRP A 203 23.56 8.05 -6.94
C TRP A 203 24.65 9.11 -7.24
N GLN A 204 25.65 8.77 -8.07
CA GLN A 204 26.74 9.67 -8.48
C GLN A 204 26.36 10.58 -9.66
N SER A 205 25.14 10.45 -10.17
CA SER A 205 24.67 11.30 -11.26
C SER A 205 24.55 12.76 -10.81
N ASP A 206 24.78 13.70 -11.72
CA ASP A 206 24.50 15.10 -11.46
C ASP A 206 22.99 15.34 -11.32
N PHE A 207 22.62 16.38 -10.58
CA PHE A 207 21.23 16.82 -10.43
C PHE A 207 21.12 18.34 -10.58
N VAL A 208 20.11 18.78 -11.34
CA VAL A 208 19.75 20.17 -11.55
C VAL A 208 18.24 20.30 -11.36
N GLN A 209 17.84 20.97 -10.28
CA GLN A 209 16.44 21.24 -9.99
C GLN A 209 15.76 21.98 -11.15
N GLN A 210 14.62 21.45 -11.59
CA GLN A 210 13.79 22.06 -12.63
C GLN A 210 12.62 22.83 -12.01
N PRO A 211 12.02 23.80 -12.74
CA PRO A 211 10.76 24.42 -12.35
C PRO A 211 9.62 23.39 -12.23
N PRO A 212 8.62 23.63 -11.36
CA PRO A 212 7.44 22.79 -11.25
C PRO A 212 6.78 22.49 -12.60
N PHE A 213 6.35 21.23 -12.79
CA PHE A 213 5.65 20.77 -14.00
C PHE A 213 6.43 20.94 -15.30
N PHE A 214 7.76 20.80 -15.27
CA PHE A 214 8.54 20.67 -16.50
C PHE A 214 8.09 19.46 -17.33
N ALA A 215 8.23 19.54 -18.65
CA ALA A 215 7.67 18.56 -19.57
C ALA A 215 8.61 17.37 -19.81
N THR A 216 8.12 16.14 -19.63
CA THR A 216 8.90 14.90 -19.74
C THR A 216 8.17 13.79 -20.47
N LYS A 217 8.88 12.73 -20.89
CA LYS A 217 8.23 11.53 -21.46
C LYS A 217 7.75 10.60 -20.34
N GLY A 218 8.59 10.37 -19.34
CA GLY A 218 8.28 9.62 -18.12
C GLY A 218 7.17 10.30 -17.34
N LEU A 219 6.25 9.48 -16.82
CA LEU A 219 5.13 9.94 -16.01
C LEU A 219 5.51 9.73 -14.54
N SER A 220 5.79 10.83 -13.85
CA SER A 220 6.25 10.83 -12.45
C SER A 220 5.10 10.61 -11.45
N PHE A 221 4.21 9.65 -11.71
CA PHE A 221 3.07 9.35 -10.84
C PHE A 221 3.56 8.97 -9.43
N LEU A 222 2.95 9.55 -8.42
CA LEU A 222 3.35 9.34 -7.02
C LEU A 222 3.19 7.89 -6.57
N ASN A 223 2.30 7.10 -7.16
CA ASN A 223 2.18 5.69 -6.78
C ASN A 223 3.46 4.88 -7.07
N ALA A 224 4.16 5.15 -8.17
CA ALA A 224 5.49 4.58 -8.42
C ALA A 224 6.59 5.33 -7.67
N GLY A 225 6.47 6.66 -7.56
CA GLY A 225 7.40 7.49 -6.77
C GLY A 225 7.48 7.06 -5.30
N ASN A 226 6.36 6.63 -4.73
CA ASN A 226 6.24 6.07 -3.39
C ASN A 226 7.18 4.88 -3.19
N ASP A 227 7.17 3.91 -4.11
CA ASP A 227 8.01 2.71 -4.02
C ASP A 227 9.51 3.06 -4.20
N LEU A 228 9.83 4.05 -5.04
CA LEU A 228 11.21 4.55 -5.19
C LEU A 228 11.70 5.20 -3.88
N ILE A 229 10.94 6.15 -3.32
CA ILE A 229 11.29 6.83 -2.06
C ILE A 229 11.45 5.81 -0.93
N TYR A 230 10.50 4.88 -0.80
CA TYR A 230 10.51 3.86 0.24
C TYR A 230 11.73 2.95 0.10
N SER A 231 11.96 2.37 -1.08
CA SER A 231 13.08 1.44 -1.31
C SER A 231 14.44 2.07 -1.05
N ALA A 232 14.71 3.29 -1.54
CA ALA A 232 15.99 3.95 -1.28
C ALA A 232 16.19 4.33 0.19
N SER A 233 15.12 4.70 0.90
CA SER A 233 15.19 4.97 2.33
C SER A 233 15.52 3.71 3.13
N LEU A 234 14.94 2.57 2.75
CA LEU A 234 15.23 1.28 3.37
C LEU A 234 16.66 0.83 3.06
N LEU A 235 17.16 1.05 1.85
CA LEU A 235 18.57 0.80 1.52
C LEU A 235 19.51 1.61 2.40
N TYR A 236 19.21 2.89 2.67
CA TYR A 236 19.99 3.67 3.62
C TYR A 236 19.97 3.09 5.05
N GLN A 237 18.79 2.64 5.52
CA GLN A 237 18.67 2.10 6.89
C GLN A 237 19.46 0.81 7.11
N TYR A 238 19.55 -0.05 6.09
CA TYR A 238 20.25 -1.35 6.21
C TYR A 238 21.72 -1.28 5.80
N ASP A 239 22.07 -0.54 4.74
CA ASP A 239 23.43 -0.52 4.19
C ASP A 239 24.20 0.77 4.51
N GLY A 240 23.55 1.79 5.09
CA GLY A 240 24.16 3.10 5.31
C GLY A 240 24.43 3.89 4.02
N ASP A 241 23.78 3.54 2.90
CA ASP A 241 23.98 4.19 1.59
C ASP A 241 23.43 5.63 1.60
N ALA A 242 24.30 6.59 1.93
CA ALA A 242 23.95 8.01 1.99
C ALA A 242 23.52 8.59 0.63
N GLY A 243 23.99 7.98 -0.47
CA GLY A 243 23.54 8.32 -1.82
C GLY A 243 22.06 8.00 -1.98
N ALA A 244 21.64 6.80 -1.59
CA ALA A 244 20.24 6.39 -1.63
C ALA A 244 19.34 7.35 -0.83
N LEU A 245 19.71 7.72 0.42
CA LEU A 245 18.94 8.67 1.21
C LEU A 245 18.82 10.05 0.53
N THR A 246 19.92 10.55 -0.02
CA THR A 246 19.96 11.84 -0.73
C THR A 246 18.93 11.87 -1.86
N TRP A 247 18.90 10.81 -2.68
CA TRP A 247 17.97 10.70 -3.80
C TRP A 247 16.53 10.42 -3.35
N ALA A 248 16.33 9.66 -2.26
CA ALA A 248 15.01 9.44 -1.68
C ALA A 248 14.36 10.77 -1.22
N LYS A 249 15.11 11.57 -0.45
CA LYS A 249 14.64 12.90 0.02
C LYS A 249 14.42 13.85 -1.15
N ARG A 250 15.33 13.87 -2.13
CA ARG A 250 15.21 14.70 -3.34
C ARG A 250 13.98 14.35 -4.16
N LEU A 251 13.68 13.06 -4.33
CA LEU A 251 12.47 12.60 -5.03
C LEU A 251 11.21 12.96 -4.25
N ALA A 252 11.19 12.77 -2.92
CA ALA A 252 10.08 13.20 -2.08
C ALA A 252 9.83 14.73 -2.21
N GLU A 253 10.91 15.52 -2.19
CA GLU A 253 10.85 16.97 -2.35
C GLU A 253 10.26 17.40 -3.71
N GLN A 254 10.47 16.63 -4.78
CA GLN A 254 9.86 16.94 -6.08
C GLN A 254 8.33 16.98 -6.02
N TYR A 255 7.69 16.25 -5.10
CA TYR A 255 6.23 16.31 -4.91
C TYR A 255 5.78 17.44 -3.96
N VAL A 256 6.74 18.15 -3.35
CA VAL A 256 6.50 19.25 -2.41
C VAL A 256 6.70 20.60 -3.09
N LEU A 257 7.77 20.77 -3.88
CA LEU A 257 8.09 22.03 -4.56
C LEU A 257 6.93 22.56 -5.44
N PRO A 258 6.19 21.71 -6.19
CA PRO A 258 5.05 22.12 -7.02
C PRO A 258 3.76 22.36 -6.27
N ARG A 259 3.71 22.14 -4.94
CA ARG A 259 2.51 22.44 -4.15
C ARG A 259 2.09 23.87 -4.35
N ASP A 260 0.77 24.06 -4.44
CA ASP A 260 0.19 25.37 -4.63
C ASP A 260 0.61 26.31 -3.50
N LYS A 261 1.06 27.52 -3.85
CA LYS A 261 1.66 28.46 -2.87
C LYS A 261 0.63 29.07 -1.92
N LYS A 262 -0.66 29.05 -2.29
CA LYS A 262 -1.75 29.60 -1.47
C LYS A 262 -2.37 28.52 -0.59
N THR A 263 -2.65 27.34 -1.14
CA THR A 263 -3.39 26.29 -0.44
C THR A 263 -2.49 25.25 0.22
N GLY A 264 -1.25 25.08 -0.27
CA GLY A 264 -0.35 23.99 0.14
C GLY A 264 -0.75 22.61 -0.37
N LEU A 265 -1.78 22.51 -1.23
CA LEU A 265 -2.26 21.25 -1.77
C LEU A 265 -1.38 20.70 -2.90
N GLY A 266 -1.54 19.41 -3.19
CA GLY A 266 -0.84 18.69 -4.26
C GLY A 266 0.50 18.07 -3.84
N VAL A 267 1.21 17.38 -4.75
CA VAL A 267 0.80 17.05 -6.13
C VAL A 267 0.87 15.53 -6.38
N TYR A 268 0.04 15.02 -7.30
CA TYR A 268 0.08 13.60 -7.69
C TYR A 268 1.28 13.26 -8.59
N GLN A 269 1.83 14.25 -9.29
CA GLN A 269 3.05 14.16 -10.10
C GLN A 269 3.66 15.56 -10.22
N PHE A 270 4.97 15.64 -10.40
CA PHE A 270 5.71 16.91 -10.47
C PHE A 270 6.13 17.31 -11.89
N THR A 271 5.89 16.44 -12.86
CA THR A 271 6.08 16.68 -14.30
C THR A 271 4.74 16.73 -15.03
N GLN A 272 4.73 17.33 -16.22
CA GLN A 272 3.63 17.17 -17.17
C GLN A 272 4.12 16.38 -18.40
N PRO A 273 3.26 15.61 -19.08
CA PRO A 273 3.71 14.88 -20.26
C PRO A 273 4.08 15.82 -21.41
N LEU A 274 5.23 15.55 -22.03
CA LEU A 274 5.69 16.22 -23.23
C LEU A 274 4.74 15.94 -24.40
N LYS A 275 4.09 17.00 -24.89
CA LYS A 275 3.28 16.96 -26.11
C LYS A 275 4.18 16.71 -27.32
N ARG A 276 3.92 15.60 -28.02
CA ARG A 276 4.69 15.08 -29.16
C ARG A 276 3.84 14.82 -30.40
N ALA A 277 2.52 14.89 -30.26
CA ALA A 277 1.55 14.75 -31.34
C ALA A 277 0.26 15.53 -31.02
N ASP A 278 -0.60 15.66 -32.02
CA ASP A 278 -1.97 16.18 -31.87
C ASP A 278 -3.00 15.07 -32.02
N THR A 279 -4.17 15.25 -31.41
CA THR A 279 -5.34 14.39 -31.61
C THR A 279 -6.59 15.26 -31.68
N SER A 280 -7.55 14.84 -32.50
CA SER A 280 -8.92 15.40 -32.54
C SER A 280 -9.93 14.52 -31.80
N ASP A 281 -9.49 13.38 -31.26
CA ASP A 281 -10.31 12.44 -30.49
C ASP A 281 -10.05 12.64 -28.99
N ASP A 282 -11.05 13.19 -28.29
CA ASP A 282 -11.01 13.41 -26.85
C ASP A 282 -10.94 12.10 -26.05
N SER A 283 -11.41 10.98 -26.61
CA SER A 283 -11.33 9.67 -25.97
C SER A 283 -9.93 9.05 -26.07
N ASP A 284 -9.11 9.48 -27.02
CA ASP A 284 -7.71 9.09 -27.13
C ASP A 284 -6.85 9.88 -26.13
N THR A 285 -6.51 9.23 -25.03
CA THR A 285 -5.87 9.85 -23.85
C THR A 285 -4.38 9.52 -23.72
N HIS A 286 -3.74 9.05 -24.79
CA HIS A 286 -2.29 8.82 -24.77
C HIS A 286 -1.52 10.09 -24.38
N SER A 287 -0.54 9.95 -23.48
CA SER A 287 0.25 11.07 -22.96
C SER A 287 1.06 11.81 -24.02
N LYS A 288 1.31 11.20 -25.18
CA LYS A 288 1.97 11.87 -26.31
C LYS A 288 1.20 13.10 -26.83
N TYR A 289 -0.09 13.25 -26.50
CA TYR A 289 -0.89 14.42 -26.88
C TYR A 289 -0.83 15.58 -25.87
N GLY A 290 0.03 15.49 -24.85
CA GLY A 290 0.16 16.49 -23.80
C GLY A 290 -0.64 16.14 -22.53
N ASP A 291 -0.68 17.09 -21.60
CA ASP A 291 -1.30 16.88 -20.28
C ASP A 291 -2.80 16.60 -20.42
N ARG A 292 -3.24 15.49 -19.82
CA ARG A 292 -4.61 15.01 -19.98
C ARG A 292 -5.61 15.84 -19.19
N ALA A 293 -5.20 16.43 -18.06
CA ALA A 293 -6.04 17.38 -17.34
C ALA A 293 -6.15 18.67 -18.14
N GLN A 294 -5.05 19.14 -18.75
CA GLN A 294 -5.05 20.38 -19.53
C GLN A 294 -5.97 20.26 -20.74
N ARG A 295 -5.98 19.09 -21.39
CA ARG A 295 -6.91 18.81 -22.50
C ARG A 295 -8.37 18.78 -22.06
N GLN A 296 -8.68 18.12 -20.94
CA GLN A 296 -10.07 17.90 -20.53
C GLN A 296 -10.69 19.08 -19.77
N PHE A 297 -9.89 19.83 -19.01
CA PHE A 297 -10.35 20.89 -18.10
C PHE A 297 -9.75 22.26 -18.40
N GLY A 298 -8.59 22.33 -19.08
CA GLY A 298 -7.90 23.59 -19.37
C GLY A 298 -8.75 24.65 -20.11
N PRO A 299 -9.66 24.29 -21.04
CA PRO A 299 -10.55 25.27 -21.67
C PRO A 299 -11.45 26.04 -20.70
N GLU A 300 -11.86 25.42 -19.58
CA GLU A 300 -12.72 26.05 -18.57
C GLU A 300 -11.95 26.54 -17.34
N LEU A 301 -10.91 25.81 -16.92
CA LEU A 301 -10.23 25.99 -15.64
C LEU A 301 -8.83 26.59 -15.76
N GLY A 302 -8.37 26.86 -16.98
CA GLY A 302 -7.11 27.55 -17.23
C GLY A 302 -5.86 26.66 -17.05
N PRO A 303 -4.67 27.27 -16.94
CA PRO A 303 -3.38 26.58 -17.00
C PRO A 303 -3.04 25.73 -15.77
N ASP A 304 -3.75 25.90 -14.65
CA ASP A 304 -3.52 25.11 -13.43
C ASP A 304 -4.10 23.69 -13.52
N ALA A 305 -4.89 23.41 -14.55
CA ALA A 305 -5.51 22.12 -14.81
C ALA A 305 -4.47 21.11 -15.34
N LEU A 306 -3.48 20.76 -14.52
CA LEU A 306 -2.45 19.77 -14.81
C LEU A 306 -2.71 18.48 -14.03
N GLU A 307 -2.23 17.35 -14.55
CA GLU A 307 -2.49 16.03 -13.96
C GLU A 307 -2.09 15.94 -12.48
N GLY A 308 -0.97 16.59 -12.11
CA GLY A 308 -0.49 16.64 -10.73
C GLY A 308 -1.36 17.46 -9.79
N ASN A 309 -2.16 18.38 -10.32
CA ASN A 309 -3.07 19.23 -9.54
C ASN A 309 -4.47 18.63 -9.37
N MET A 310 -4.78 17.50 -10.02
CA MET A 310 -6.10 16.87 -9.94
C MET A 310 -6.28 16.05 -8.65
N LEU A 311 -6.84 16.66 -7.61
CA LEU A 311 -7.12 16.04 -6.31
C LEU A 311 -8.47 15.32 -6.32
N LEU A 312 -8.49 14.21 -7.05
CA LEU A 312 -9.67 13.36 -7.25
C LEU A 312 -9.55 12.04 -6.48
N LYS A 313 -10.69 11.37 -6.29
CA LYS A 313 -10.75 10.04 -5.63
C LYS A 313 -9.70 9.08 -6.22
N GLY A 314 -9.04 8.35 -5.32
CA GLY A 314 -7.92 7.47 -5.64
C GLY A 314 -6.57 8.18 -5.75
N ARG A 315 -6.49 9.37 -6.37
CA ARG A 315 -5.24 10.16 -6.40
C ARG A 315 -4.94 10.73 -5.02
N THR A 316 -5.98 11.22 -4.34
CA THR A 316 -5.90 11.69 -2.95
C THR A 316 -5.62 10.57 -1.97
N SER A 317 -6.06 9.32 -2.23
CA SER A 317 -5.63 8.17 -1.44
C SER A 317 -4.12 8.00 -1.56
N THR A 318 -3.58 7.85 -2.78
CA THR A 318 -2.12 7.71 -2.99
C THR A 318 -1.31 8.82 -2.32
N LEU A 319 -1.77 10.07 -2.35
CA LEU A 319 -1.05 11.22 -1.79
C LEU A 319 -1.24 11.38 -0.26
N TYR A 320 -2.46 11.24 0.25
CA TYR A 320 -2.81 11.56 1.64
C TYR A 320 -3.12 10.33 2.51
N SER A 321 -2.98 9.13 1.96
CA SER A 321 -2.95 7.85 2.68
C SER A 321 -1.64 7.12 2.40
N GLU A 322 -1.45 6.47 1.25
CA GLU A 322 -0.28 5.61 1.01
C GLU A 322 1.06 6.36 1.15
N ASN A 323 1.23 7.52 0.50
CA ASN A 323 2.45 8.31 0.64
C ASN A 323 2.63 8.83 2.08
N ALA A 324 1.55 9.31 2.69
CA ALA A 324 1.59 9.84 4.05
C ALA A 324 2.00 8.77 5.07
N LEU A 325 1.42 7.58 5.00
CA LEU A 325 1.74 6.47 5.91
C LEU A 325 3.21 6.05 5.78
N MET A 326 3.71 5.96 4.54
CA MET A 326 5.09 5.64 4.25
C MET A 326 6.04 6.73 4.78
N GLN A 327 5.79 8.02 4.47
CA GLN A 327 6.66 9.11 4.92
C GLN A 327 6.63 9.32 6.44
N LEU A 328 5.49 9.15 7.11
CA LEU A 328 5.40 9.24 8.58
C LEU A 328 6.18 8.08 9.25
N ALA A 329 6.10 6.87 8.69
CA ALA A 329 6.88 5.74 9.18
C ALA A 329 8.38 5.96 8.97
N LEU A 330 8.79 6.43 7.78
CA LEU A 330 10.17 6.79 7.49
C LEU A 330 10.67 7.90 8.42
N ALA A 331 9.91 8.98 8.59
CA ALA A 331 10.23 10.09 9.47
C ALA A 331 10.54 9.62 10.90
N LYS A 332 9.69 8.74 11.44
CA LYS A 332 9.92 8.15 12.77
C LYS A 332 11.22 7.33 12.80
N SER A 333 11.43 6.49 11.79
CA SER A 333 12.56 5.54 11.76
C SER A 333 13.92 6.18 11.42
N LEU A 334 13.93 7.29 10.67
CA LEU A 334 15.14 8.04 10.29
C LEU A 334 15.54 9.09 11.34
N GLY A 335 14.68 9.36 12.33
CA GLY A 335 14.93 10.40 13.32
C GLY A 335 15.13 11.76 12.66
N LYS A 336 16.25 12.44 12.97
CA LYS A 336 16.55 13.79 12.45
C LYS A 336 16.62 13.84 10.91
N ASP A 337 17.11 12.79 10.27
CA ASP A 337 17.22 12.75 8.81
C ASP A 337 15.84 12.78 8.12
N GLY A 338 14.80 12.38 8.85
CA GLY A 338 13.41 12.34 8.43
C GLY A 338 12.57 13.58 8.78
N ASP A 339 13.14 14.62 9.40
CA ASP A 339 12.38 15.80 9.84
C ASP A 339 11.71 16.55 8.68
N ASP A 340 12.36 16.62 7.51
CA ASP A 340 11.77 17.21 6.31
C ASP A 340 10.56 16.41 5.82
N LEU A 341 10.67 15.07 5.78
CA LEU A 341 9.58 14.17 5.38
C LEU A 341 8.38 14.32 6.32
N LYS A 342 8.64 14.40 7.64
CA LYS A 342 7.63 14.68 8.66
C LYS A 342 6.91 15.99 8.36
N LYS A 343 7.67 17.08 8.23
CA LYS A 343 7.12 18.41 7.98
C LYS A 343 6.28 18.44 6.71
N TRP A 344 6.82 17.98 5.59
CA TRP A 344 6.13 18.00 4.30
C TRP A 344 4.86 17.16 4.32
N THR A 345 4.87 16.02 5.00
CA THR A 345 3.68 15.17 5.10
C THR A 345 2.59 15.82 5.94
N LEU A 346 2.95 16.35 7.12
CA LEU A 346 2.02 17.03 8.00
C LEU A 346 1.42 18.28 7.35
N ASP A 347 2.23 19.12 6.69
CA ASP A 347 1.76 20.30 5.98
C ASP A 347 0.74 19.93 4.89
N GLY A 348 0.99 18.85 4.14
CA GLY A 348 0.08 18.37 3.10
C GLY A 348 -1.26 17.84 3.65
N LEU A 349 -1.23 17.07 4.73
CA LEU A 349 -2.44 16.57 5.40
C LEU A 349 -3.28 17.72 6.00
N LYS A 350 -2.63 18.73 6.58
CA LYS A 350 -3.28 19.94 7.12
C LYS A 350 -3.93 20.76 6.02
N ALA A 351 -3.25 20.93 4.87
CA ALA A 351 -3.84 21.57 3.70
C ALA A 351 -5.08 20.81 3.20
N PHE A 352 -4.98 19.49 3.02
CA PHE A 352 -6.11 18.68 2.54
C PHE A 352 -7.29 18.68 3.51
N ALA A 353 -7.03 18.64 4.82
CA ALA A 353 -8.04 18.80 5.86
C ALA A 353 -8.77 20.15 5.77
N THR A 354 -8.01 21.22 5.51
CA THR A 354 -8.53 22.60 5.49
C THR A 354 -9.43 22.85 4.29
N TYR A 355 -9.00 22.41 3.11
CA TYR A 355 -9.68 22.77 1.85
C TYR A 355 -10.69 21.71 1.39
N ALA A 356 -10.36 20.42 1.52
CA ALA A 356 -11.15 19.36 0.90
C ALA A 356 -12.17 18.74 1.85
N TYR A 357 -11.90 18.66 3.16
CA TYR A 357 -12.75 17.92 4.09
C TYR A 357 -14.05 18.65 4.42
N ASP A 358 -15.16 17.92 4.38
CA ASP A 358 -16.46 18.32 4.87
C ASP A 358 -16.84 17.46 6.09
N GLU A 359 -16.79 18.08 7.26
CA GLU A 359 -17.09 17.42 8.53
C GLU A 359 -18.56 17.02 8.65
N GLN A 360 -19.49 17.80 8.09
CA GLN A 360 -20.93 17.54 8.25
C GLN A 360 -21.31 16.21 7.60
N ASN A 361 -20.69 15.89 6.47
CA ASN A 361 -21.03 14.72 5.66
C ASN A 361 -19.95 13.64 5.67
N ASN A 362 -18.81 13.87 6.34
CA ASN A 362 -17.62 13.01 6.28
C ASN A 362 -17.20 12.71 4.82
N THR A 363 -17.02 13.77 4.03
CA THR A 363 -16.60 13.65 2.63
C THR A 363 -15.40 14.51 2.31
N PHE A 364 -14.69 14.16 1.25
CA PHE A 364 -13.73 15.05 0.59
C PHE A 364 -14.32 15.56 -0.73
N ARG A 365 -14.13 16.85 -0.98
CA ARG A 365 -14.44 17.50 -2.26
C ARG A 365 -13.44 17.04 -3.33
N PRO A 366 -13.87 16.75 -4.57
CA PRO A 366 -12.95 16.70 -5.70
C PRO A 366 -12.43 18.12 -5.98
N MET A 367 -11.12 18.31 -6.15
CA MET A 367 -10.55 19.65 -6.27
C MET A 367 -9.42 19.73 -7.31
N LEU A 368 -9.12 20.95 -7.76
CA LEU A 368 -7.78 21.31 -8.22
C LEU A 368 -6.93 21.79 -7.02
N ALA A 369 -5.62 21.58 -7.08
CA ALA A 369 -4.69 21.99 -6.03
C ALA A 369 -4.68 23.52 -5.77
N ASN A 370 -5.04 24.34 -6.76
CA ASN A 370 -5.19 25.80 -6.55
C ASN A 370 -6.40 26.19 -5.67
N GLY A 371 -7.19 25.21 -5.21
CA GLY A 371 -8.35 25.41 -4.34
C GLY A 371 -9.69 25.43 -5.07
N THR A 372 -9.72 25.25 -6.39
CA THR A 372 -10.97 25.14 -7.14
C THR A 372 -11.74 23.89 -6.72
N ASP A 373 -12.95 24.07 -6.21
CA ASP A 373 -13.88 22.99 -5.90
C ASP A 373 -14.54 22.48 -7.19
N LEU A 374 -14.50 21.16 -7.40
CA LEU A 374 -15.10 20.47 -8.54
C LEU A 374 -16.35 19.68 -8.14
N SER A 375 -16.87 19.88 -6.94
CA SER A 375 -18.10 19.24 -6.48
C SER A 375 -19.25 19.53 -7.45
N ASP A 376 -19.88 18.47 -7.91
CA ASP A 376 -20.96 18.47 -8.90
C ASP A 376 -20.57 19.00 -10.29
N TYR A 377 -19.28 19.12 -10.59
CA TYR A 377 -18.81 19.52 -11.91
C TYR A 377 -19.09 18.41 -12.94
N ALA A 378 -19.89 18.73 -13.96
CA ALA A 378 -20.16 17.86 -15.10
C ALA A 378 -19.11 18.05 -16.21
N LEU A 379 -18.38 16.98 -16.53
CA LEU A 379 -17.33 16.98 -17.56
C LEU A 379 -17.90 17.43 -18.92
N LYS A 380 -17.29 18.47 -19.51
CA LYS A 380 -17.78 19.08 -20.76
C LYS A 380 -17.45 18.28 -22.01
N ARG A 381 -16.46 17.39 -21.90
CA ARG A 381 -15.94 16.54 -22.97
C ARG A 381 -15.40 15.22 -22.42
N ASP A 382 -15.21 14.26 -23.32
CA ASP A 382 -14.50 13.01 -23.02
C ASP A 382 -13.05 13.31 -22.65
N GLY A 383 -12.40 12.36 -21.98
CA GLY A 383 -11.01 12.49 -21.60
C GLY A 383 -10.62 11.51 -20.51
N TYR A 384 -9.41 11.70 -19.99
CA TYR A 384 -8.77 10.75 -19.07
C TYR A 384 -9.52 10.58 -17.74
N TYR A 385 -10.24 11.62 -17.31
CA TYR A 385 -10.94 11.63 -16.03
C TYR A 385 -12.41 11.18 -16.14
N GLY A 386 -12.86 10.84 -17.35
CA GLY A 386 -14.20 10.31 -17.58
C GLY A 386 -14.81 10.78 -18.89
N LYS A 387 -15.96 10.19 -19.22
CA LYS A 387 -16.75 10.58 -20.40
C LYS A 387 -17.49 11.89 -20.14
N LYS A 388 -17.82 12.61 -21.19
CA LYS A 388 -18.69 13.79 -21.18
C LYS A 388 -19.97 13.49 -20.40
N GLY A 389 -20.37 14.44 -19.57
CA GLY A 389 -21.56 14.32 -18.71
C GLY A 389 -21.33 13.54 -17.41
N THR A 390 -20.17 12.90 -17.22
CA THR A 390 -19.79 12.37 -15.90
C THR A 390 -19.75 13.51 -14.89
N VAL A 391 -20.32 13.32 -13.71
CA VAL A 391 -20.36 14.33 -12.65
C VAL A 391 -19.38 13.96 -11.56
N LEU A 392 -18.43 14.85 -11.26
CA LEU A 392 -17.49 14.68 -10.15
C LEU A 392 -18.23 14.97 -8.83
N LYS A 393 -18.34 13.97 -7.96
CA LYS A 393 -19.04 14.10 -6.67
C LYS A 393 -18.05 14.15 -5.51
N ALA A 394 -18.43 14.82 -4.43
CA ALA A 394 -17.83 14.58 -3.12
C ALA A 394 -17.85 13.09 -2.81
N TYR A 395 -16.79 12.58 -2.20
CA TYR A 395 -16.65 11.16 -1.92
C TYR A 395 -16.41 10.92 -0.42
N PRO A 396 -16.97 9.83 0.15
CA PRO A 396 -16.77 9.52 1.56
C PRO A 396 -15.29 9.42 1.92
N ALA A 397 -14.93 10.00 3.07
CA ALA A 397 -13.62 9.80 3.67
C ALA A 397 -13.60 8.42 4.37
N GLY A 398 -12.84 7.49 3.80
CA GLY A 398 -12.73 6.11 4.27
C GLY A 398 -11.73 5.94 5.43
N ASN A 399 -11.66 4.71 5.96
CA ASN A 399 -10.80 4.37 7.11
C ASN A 399 -9.30 4.44 6.77
N GLU A 400 -8.91 4.39 5.50
CA GLU A 400 -7.54 4.62 5.04
C GLU A 400 -7.05 6.05 5.33
N PHE A 401 -7.96 7.02 5.35
CA PHE A 401 -7.66 8.39 5.79
C PHE A 401 -7.72 8.50 7.32
N LEU A 402 -8.66 7.80 7.98
CA LEU A 402 -8.66 7.75 9.45
C LEU A 402 -7.28 7.31 9.96
N LEU A 403 -6.69 6.29 9.32
CA LEU A 403 -5.36 5.80 9.64
C LEU A 403 -4.27 6.87 9.42
N SER A 404 -4.22 7.54 8.26
CA SER A 404 -3.17 8.53 8.01
C SER A 404 -3.27 9.75 8.93
N TYR A 405 -4.48 10.22 9.23
CA TYR A 405 -4.69 11.30 10.19
C TYR A 405 -4.41 10.88 11.64
N ALA A 406 -4.80 9.66 12.06
CA ALA A 406 -4.44 9.12 13.37
C ALA A 406 -2.92 8.98 13.53
N ARG A 407 -2.23 8.46 12.51
CA ARG A 407 -0.77 8.32 12.51
C ARG A 407 -0.06 9.66 12.57
N ALA A 408 -0.53 10.63 11.79
CA ALA A 408 0.03 11.98 11.78
C ALA A 408 -0.04 12.62 13.18
N TRP A 409 -1.16 12.43 13.89
CA TRP A 409 -1.33 12.88 15.27
C TRP A 409 -0.30 12.27 16.24
N THR A 410 0.13 11.02 16.02
CA THR A 410 1.14 10.38 16.87
C THR A 410 2.52 11.03 16.76
N LEU A 411 2.80 11.74 15.66
CA LEU A 411 4.06 12.48 15.47
C LEU A 411 3.95 13.93 15.90
N GLU A 412 2.84 14.61 15.57
CA GLU A 412 2.61 16.01 15.93
C GLU A 412 1.11 16.29 16.16
N PRO A 413 0.69 16.58 17.40
CA PRO A 413 -0.68 16.96 17.71
C PRO A 413 -1.10 18.25 16.98
N ASP A 414 -2.19 18.18 16.20
CA ASP A 414 -2.74 19.32 15.46
C ASP A 414 -4.27 19.24 15.37
N HIS A 415 -4.95 20.36 15.59
CA HIS A 415 -6.41 20.41 15.63
C HIS A 415 -7.06 20.06 14.28
N ALA A 416 -6.48 20.48 13.15
CA ALA A 416 -7.01 20.14 11.82
C ALA A 416 -6.88 18.64 11.55
N ILE A 417 -5.79 18.02 12.01
CA ILE A 417 -5.59 16.57 11.91
C ILE A 417 -6.61 15.81 12.75
N TRP A 418 -6.77 16.18 14.02
CA TRP A 418 -7.73 15.52 14.91
C TRP A 418 -9.17 15.68 14.44
N LYS A 419 -9.52 16.85 13.91
CA LYS A 419 -10.85 17.15 13.35
C LYS A 419 -11.23 16.14 12.28
N VAL A 420 -10.33 15.84 11.35
CA VAL A 420 -10.58 14.85 10.29
C VAL A 420 -10.70 13.44 10.86
N ALA A 421 -9.76 13.02 11.72
CA ALA A 421 -9.82 11.69 12.35
C ALA A 421 -11.14 11.50 13.12
N ARG A 422 -11.57 12.51 13.89
CA ARG A 422 -12.82 12.48 14.66
C ARG A 422 -14.05 12.41 13.77
N GLY A 423 -14.09 13.21 12.70
CA GLY A 423 -15.20 13.19 11.76
C GLY A 423 -15.30 11.86 11.00
N ILE A 424 -14.18 11.29 10.56
CA ILE A 424 -14.17 9.97 9.91
C ILE A 424 -14.63 8.88 10.87
N ALA A 425 -14.14 8.86 12.11
CA ALA A 425 -14.59 7.87 13.10
C ALA A 425 -16.11 7.92 13.33
N LYS A 426 -16.69 9.13 13.42
CA LYS A 426 -18.15 9.31 13.50
C LYS A 426 -18.86 8.79 12.24
N GLY A 427 -18.39 9.18 11.05
CA GLY A 427 -18.97 8.76 9.77
C GLY A 427 -18.84 7.26 9.51
N GLN A 428 -17.87 6.59 10.14
CA GLN A 428 -17.63 5.15 10.05
C GLN A 428 -18.33 4.35 11.17
N GLY A 429 -19.19 5.00 11.97
CA GLY A 429 -19.98 4.36 13.01
C GLY A 429 -19.16 3.90 14.22
N LEU A 430 -17.97 4.47 14.43
CA LEU A 430 -17.08 4.15 15.56
C LEU A 430 -17.44 4.94 16.84
N GLY A 431 -18.36 5.89 16.72
CA GLY A 431 -18.71 6.85 17.78
C GLY A 431 -17.80 8.07 17.76
N ASP A 432 -17.77 8.80 18.87
CA ASP A 432 -16.94 9.99 19.03
C ASP A 432 -15.60 9.63 19.71
N ILE A 433 -14.48 9.78 19.00
CA ILE A 433 -13.15 9.54 19.57
C ILE A 433 -12.72 10.60 20.59
N GLY A 434 -13.52 11.65 20.81
CA GLY A 434 -13.31 12.69 21.82
C GLY A 434 -12.71 13.97 21.28
N GLU A 435 -12.52 14.94 22.17
CA GLU A 435 -11.74 16.15 21.92
C GLU A 435 -10.25 15.83 21.70
N PRO A 436 -9.44 16.74 21.14
CA PRO A 436 -8.01 16.50 20.90
C PRO A 436 -7.29 15.87 22.10
N GLY A 437 -6.63 14.74 21.89
CA GLY A 437 -6.02 13.92 22.94
C GLY A 437 -6.93 12.85 23.56
N GLY A 438 -8.16 12.69 23.07
CA GLY A 438 -9.05 11.57 23.41
C GLY A 438 -9.89 11.74 24.68
N THR A 439 -10.00 12.97 25.19
CA THR A 439 -10.89 13.30 26.33
C THR A 439 -12.35 13.39 25.90
N ASN A 440 -13.29 13.17 26.82
CA ASN A 440 -14.75 13.23 26.55
C ASN A 440 -15.25 12.33 25.41
N ARG A 441 -14.52 11.25 25.11
CA ARG A 441 -14.87 10.26 24.09
C ARG A 441 -16.17 9.54 24.40
N ARG A 442 -16.92 9.20 23.35
CA ARG A 442 -18.15 8.40 23.37
C ARG A 442 -18.09 7.38 22.25
N LEU A 443 -17.24 6.38 22.42
CA LEU A 443 -17.04 5.31 21.45
C LEU A 443 -18.29 4.43 21.34
N ASN A 444 -18.55 3.92 20.14
CA ASN A 444 -19.68 3.03 19.88
C ASN A 444 -19.28 1.56 20.10
N SER A 445 -19.48 1.06 21.31
CA SER A 445 -19.21 -0.34 21.67
C SER A 445 -20.07 -1.36 20.91
N GLN A 446 -21.14 -0.92 20.24
CA GLN A 446 -22.03 -1.75 19.43
C GLN A 446 -21.80 -1.59 17.92
N THR A 447 -20.67 -0.99 17.51
CA THR A 447 -20.36 -0.81 16.09
C THR A 447 -20.42 -2.12 15.30
N GLU A 448 -20.90 -2.03 14.06
CA GLU A 448 -20.87 -3.11 13.08
C GLU A 448 -19.69 -3.01 12.10
N ASN A 449 -18.83 -2.01 12.29
CA ASN A 449 -17.63 -1.82 11.49
C ASN A 449 -16.75 -3.07 11.58
N HIS A 450 -16.28 -3.53 10.42
CA HIS A 450 -15.43 -4.70 10.23
C HIS A 450 -14.31 -4.39 9.23
N GLN A 451 -13.84 -3.15 9.21
CA GLN A 451 -12.81 -2.69 8.28
C GLN A 451 -11.43 -2.74 8.97
N PRO A 452 -10.45 -3.50 8.44
CA PRO A 452 -9.13 -3.67 9.06
C PRO A 452 -8.39 -2.33 9.31
N TYR A 453 -8.55 -1.36 8.40
CA TYR A 453 -8.01 -0.01 8.54
C TYR A 453 -8.40 0.68 9.86
N ALA A 454 -9.63 0.48 10.33
CA ALA A 454 -10.11 1.09 11.56
C ALA A 454 -9.38 0.53 12.79
N ILE A 455 -9.01 -0.75 12.80
CA ILE A 455 -8.21 -1.35 13.87
C ILE A 455 -6.82 -0.70 13.92
N PHE A 456 -6.14 -0.58 12.79
CA PHE A 456 -4.83 0.07 12.75
C PHE A 456 -4.89 1.52 13.26
N ALA A 457 -5.92 2.28 12.87
CA ALA A 457 -6.07 3.66 13.34
C ALA A 457 -6.36 3.75 14.85
N LEU A 458 -7.16 2.83 15.39
CA LEU A 458 -7.45 2.78 16.82
C LEU A 458 -6.23 2.36 17.65
N ILE A 459 -5.34 1.51 17.11
CA ILE A 459 -4.04 1.21 17.71
C ILE A 459 -3.18 2.48 17.75
N ASP A 460 -3.10 3.24 16.66
CA ASP A 460 -2.33 4.50 16.61
C ASP A 460 -2.90 5.53 17.61
N LEU A 461 -4.22 5.65 17.73
CA LEU A 461 -4.88 6.51 18.74
C LEU A 461 -4.59 6.05 20.18
N TRP A 462 -4.60 4.75 20.44
CA TRP A 462 -4.21 4.21 21.74
C TRP A 462 -2.76 4.52 22.07
N GLN A 463 -1.83 4.31 21.13
CA GLN A 463 -0.41 4.61 21.33
C GLN A 463 -0.17 6.09 21.68
N ALA A 464 -0.88 7.01 21.02
CA ALA A 464 -0.72 8.44 21.25
C ALA A 464 -1.36 8.94 22.55
N THR A 465 -2.41 8.29 23.04
CA THR A 465 -3.24 8.80 24.16
C THR A 465 -3.15 7.98 25.44
N GLY A 466 -2.69 6.72 25.34
CA GLY A 466 -2.73 5.74 26.43
C GLY A 466 -4.14 5.22 26.77
N GLN A 467 -5.18 5.62 26.03
CA GLN A 467 -6.57 5.33 26.38
C GLN A 467 -7.00 3.95 25.90
N ARG A 468 -7.18 3.01 26.83
CA ARG A 468 -7.51 1.59 26.53
C ARG A 468 -8.83 1.39 25.79
N ASP A 469 -9.77 2.32 25.90
CA ASP A 469 -11.07 2.19 25.23
C ASP A 469 -10.96 2.11 23.71
N TYR A 470 -9.91 2.68 23.11
CA TYR A 470 -9.65 2.51 21.68
C TYR A 470 -9.29 1.07 21.32
N LEU A 471 -8.50 0.37 22.16
CA LEU A 471 -8.22 -1.06 21.96
C LEU A 471 -9.47 -1.92 22.20
N THR A 472 -10.31 -1.57 23.17
CA THR A 472 -11.59 -2.27 23.39
C THR A 472 -12.51 -2.14 22.17
N LEU A 473 -12.57 -0.95 21.55
CA LEU A 473 -13.33 -0.76 20.31
C LEU A 473 -12.69 -1.51 19.14
N ALA A 474 -11.36 -1.49 19.02
CA ALA A 474 -10.64 -2.24 18.00
C ALA A 474 -10.90 -3.75 18.12
N ASP A 475 -11.01 -4.26 19.35
CA ASP A 475 -11.37 -5.66 19.61
C ASP A 475 -12.79 -5.99 19.17
N ARG A 476 -13.75 -5.09 19.39
CA ARG A 476 -15.10 -5.22 18.83
C ARG A 476 -15.08 -5.32 17.30
N ILE A 477 -14.28 -4.50 16.62
CA ILE A 477 -14.11 -4.55 15.16
C ILE A 477 -13.43 -5.86 14.74
N GLY A 478 -12.44 -6.33 15.51
CA GLY A 478 -11.77 -7.61 15.29
C GLY A 478 -12.74 -8.79 15.36
N ALA A 479 -13.63 -8.80 16.36
CA ALA A 479 -14.71 -9.78 16.44
C ALA A 479 -15.67 -9.69 15.24
N ASN A 480 -16.01 -8.48 14.78
CA ASN A 480 -16.85 -8.32 13.59
C ASN A 480 -16.17 -8.85 12.32
N ILE A 481 -14.85 -8.63 12.15
CA ILE A 481 -14.05 -9.21 11.05
C ILE A 481 -14.12 -10.74 11.10
N ILE A 482 -13.87 -11.34 12.26
CA ILE A 482 -13.90 -12.81 12.41
C ILE A 482 -15.30 -13.35 12.10
N ASN A 483 -16.36 -12.68 12.56
CA ASN A 483 -17.72 -13.14 12.35
C ASN A 483 -18.24 -12.96 10.91
N LYS A 484 -17.84 -11.88 10.22
CA LYS A 484 -18.41 -11.50 8.92
C LYS A 484 -17.53 -11.89 7.72
N GLN A 485 -16.22 -11.98 7.91
CA GLN A 485 -15.25 -12.13 6.81
C GLN A 485 -14.57 -13.49 6.77
N ARG A 486 -14.83 -14.40 7.72
CA ARG A 486 -14.26 -15.75 7.70
C ARG A 486 -15.06 -16.66 6.80
N LEU A 487 -14.36 -17.30 5.85
CA LEU A 487 -14.94 -18.33 4.97
C LEU A 487 -13.94 -19.46 4.79
N ASN A 488 -14.26 -20.65 5.32
CA ASN A 488 -13.46 -21.88 5.18
C ASN A 488 -11.96 -21.70 5.43
N GLY A 489 -11.59 -20.96 6.48
CA GLY A 489 -10.19 -20.73 6.80
C GLY A 489 -9.57 -19.49 6.17
N PHE A 490 -10.24 -18.84 5.22
CA PHE A 490 -9.79 -17.59 4.58
C PHE A 490 -10.48 -16.34 5.14
N PHE A 491 -9.93 -15.17 4.81
CA PHE A 491 -10.60 -13.88 4.98
C PHE A 491 -11.07 -13.35 3.62
N VAL A 492 -12.34 -12.94 3.53
CA VAL A 492 -12.98 -12.43 2.31
C VAL A 492 -13.75 -11.14 2.60
N ASP A 493 -13.69 -10.18 1.69
CA ASP A 493 -14.49 -8.94 1.81
C ASP A 493 -15.94 -9.16 1.38
N ASP A 494 -16.18 -10.00 0.37
CA ASP A 494 -17.49 -10.47 -0.06
C ASP A 494 -17.54 -12.01 0.08
N PRO A 495 -18.38 -12.57 0.99
CA PRO A 495 -18.58 -14.01 1.11
C PRO A 495 -19.10 -14.71 -0.16
N GLU A 496 -19.62 -13.94 -1.12
CA GLU A 496 -20.07 -14.43 -2.42
C GLU A 496 -18.95 -14.43 -3.48
N ALA A 497 -17.81 -13.79 -3.22
CA ALA A 497 -16.68 -13.79 -4.16
C ALA A 497 -16.11 -15.20 -4.37
N GLU A 498 -15.72 -15.52 -5.60
CA GLU A 498 -15.17 -16.83 -5.97
C GLU A 498 -13.83 -17.06 -5.28
N TYR A 499 -12.92 -16.08 -5.32
CA TYR A 499 -11.56 -16.21 -4.79
C TYR A 499 -11.34 -15.32 -3.56
N ALA A 500 -10.68 -15.88 -2.55
CA ALA A 500 -10.04 -15.12 -1.48
C ALA A 500 -8.62 -14.73 -1.89
N SER A 501 -8.23 -13.47 -1.64
CA SER A 501 -6.83 -13.04 -1.75
C SER A 501 -6.04 -13.53 -0.53
N ILE A 502 -4.87 -14.13 -0.76
CA ILE A 502 -3.97 -14.49 0.34
C ILE A 502 -3.30 -13.26 0.97
N ASP A 503 -3.35 -12.11 0.29
CA ASP A 503 -2.76 -10.83 0.75
C ASP A 503 -3.78 -9.95 1.49
N SER A 504 -4.87 -10.56 2.00
CA SER A 504 -5.84 -9.87 2.84
C SER A 504 -5.17 -9.22 4.06
N ILE A 505 -5.56 -7.98 4.37
CA ILE A 505 -5.05 -7.23 5.53
C ILE A 505 -5.85 -7.47 6.82
N ALA A 506 -6.98 -8.20 6.75
CA ALA A 506 -7.74 -8.60 7.93
C ALA A 506 -6.89 -9.38 8.97
N PRO A 507 -6.15 -10.45 8.60
CA PRO A 507 -5.29 -11.15 9.55
C PRO A 507 -4.14 -10.27 10.06
N TYR A 508 -3.67 -9.31 9.26
CA TYR A 508 -2.65 -8.35 9.67
C TYR A 508 -3.18 -7.45 10.79
N ALA A 509 -4.37 -6.85 10.62
CA ALA A 509 -4.98 -6.02 11.64
C ALA A 509 -5.23 -6.79 12.95
N LEU A 510 -5.69 -8.05 12.87
CA LEU A 510 -5.89 -8.91 14.04
C LEU A 510 -4.58 -9.22 14.78
N LEU A 511 -3.49 -9.50 14.05
CA LEU A 511 -2.16 -9.69 14.66
C LEU A 511 -1.63 -8.41 15.30
N ALA A 512 -1.77 -7.26 14.62
CA ALA A 512 -1.34 -5.98 15.17
C ALA A 512 -2.10 -5.63 16.45
N LEU A 513 -3.40 -5.93 16.51
CA LEU A 513 -4.21 -5.76 17.71
C LEU A 513 -3.76 -6.69 18.84
N GLU A 514 -3.44 -7.95 18.51
CA GLU A 514 -2.90 -8.88 19.50
C GLU A 514 -1.55 -8.43 20.05
N ALA A 515 -0.66 -7.95 19.18
CA ALA A 515 0.61 -7.37 19.57
C ALA A 515 0.43 -6.15 20.49
N ALA A 516 -0.57 -5.30 20.21
CA ALA A 516 -0.91 -4.16 21.07
C ALA A 516 -1.38 -4.60 22.47
N PHE A 517 -2.27 -5.61 22.57
CA PHE A 517 -2.71 -6.14 23.86
C PHE A 517 -1.59 -6.77 24.68
N ARG A 518 -0.58 -7.34 24.02
CA ARG A 518 0.64 -7.87 24.66
C ARG A 518 1.68 -6.82 25.00
N ASN A 519 1.43 -5.54 24.68
CA ASN A 519 2.40 -4.45 24.76
C ASN A 519 3.70 -4.73 23.98
N THR A 520 3.59 -5.43 22.85
CA THR A 520 4.70 -5.74 21.94
C THR A 520 4.37 -5.31 20.50
N PRO A 521 3.95 -4.05 20.25
CA PRO A 521 3.51 -3.62 18.92
C PRO A 521 4.57 -3.83 17.84
N ASP A 522 5.86 -3.74 18.19
CA ASP A 522 6.98 -3.94 17.26
C ASP A 522 7.19 -5.41 16.83
N ALA A 523 6.45 -6.37 17.42
CA ALA A 523 6.46 -7.77 16.98
C ALA A 523 5.83 -7.96 15.60
N VAL A 524 5.05 -6.99 15.12
CA VAL A 524 4.42 -7.00 13.80
C VAL A 524 4.90 -5.77 13.03
N ALA A 525 5.25 -5.95 11.75
CA ALA A 525 5.73 -4.85 10.91
C ALA A 525 4.72 -3.68 10.86
N PRO A 526 5.18 -2.44 10.64
CA PRO A 526 4.28 -1.30 10.47
C PRO A 526 3.44 -1.44 9.20
N PHE A 527 2.12 -1.26 9.32
CA PHE A 527 1.22 -1.30 8.17
C PHE A 527 1.28 0.01 7.37
N LEU A 528 1.72 -0.06 6.11
CA LEU A 528 1.90 1.10 5.22
C LEU A 528 0.84 1.23 4.14
N ASN A 529 -0.19 0.37 4.16
CA ASN A 529 -1.20 0.27 3.10
C ASN A 529 -0.61 -0.06 1.71
N GLY A 530 0.39 -0.95 1.69
CA GLY A 530 0.94 -1.48 0.44
C GLY A 530 0.12 -2.65 -0.09
N ALA A 531 -0.04 -2.75 -1.41
CA ALA A 531 -0.68 -3.89 -2.07
C ALA A 531 -0.10 -4.09 -3.48
N GLY A 532 0.00 -5.34 -3.92
CA GLY A 532 0.35 -5.66 -5.29
C GLY A 532 -0.88 -5.80 -6.19
N PHE A 533 -0.65 -5.76 -7.51
CA PHE A 533 -1.64 -6.04 -8.53
C PHE A 533 -0.96 -6.65 -9.74
N THR A 534 -1.76 -7.21 -10.64
CA THR A 534 -1.36 -7.77 -11.93
C THR A 534 -2.30 -7.23 -13.00
N GLU A 535 -1.75 -6.61 -14.04
CA GLU A 535 -2.49 -5.96 -15.12
C GLU A 535 -2.02 -6.42 -16.50
N GLY A 536 -2.98 -6.74 -17.38
CA GLY A 536 -2.67 -7.12 -18.76
C GLY A 536 -3.88 -7.50 -19.59
N ALA A 537 -3.64 -8.20 -20.69
CA ALA A 537 -4.67 -8.79 -21.52
C ALA A 537 -5.19 -10.08 -20.89
N TYR A 538 -6.52 -10.23 -20.85
CA TYR A 538 -7.20 -11.41 -20.33
C TYR A 538 -8.21 -11.92 -21.35
N ARG A 539 -8.21 -13.23 -21.63
CA ARG A 539 -9.14 -13.85 -22.56
C ARG A 539 -10.46 -14.18 -21.87
N MET A 540 -11.53 -13.62 -22.40
CA MET A 540 -12.90 -13.83 -21.97
C MET A 540 -13.42 -15.21 -22.39
N ALA A 541 -14.54 -15.65 -21.79
CA ALA A 541 -15.13 -16.96 -22.09
C ALA A 541 -15.61 -17.09 -23.54
N ASP A 542 -16.05 -15.99 -24.16
CA ASP A 542 -16.45 -15.92 -25.58
C ASP A 542 -15.25 -15.88 -26.54
N GLY A 543 -14.02 -15.92 -26.02
CA GLY A 543 -12.78 -15.87 -26.78
C GLY A 543 -12.29 -14.47 -27.12
N THR A 544 -13.02 -13.41 -26.75
CA THR A 544 -12.55 -12.03 -26.91
C THR A 544 -11.44 -11.69 -25.92
N VAL A 545 -10.63 -10.67 -26.22
CA VAL A 545 -9.54 -10.20 -25.35
C VAL A 545 -9.93 -8.90 -24.69
N ARG A 546 -9.88 -8.88 -23.36
CA ARG A 546 -10.09 -7.69 -22.54
C ARG A 546 -8.73 -7.13 -22.10
N TYR A 547 -8.33 -6.01 -22.68
CA TYR A 547 -7.09 -5.31 -22.34
C TYR A 547 -7.21 -4.54 -21.02
N SER A 548 -6.08 -4.35 -20.34
CA SER A 548 -6.00 -3.66 -19.04
C SER A 548 -6.95 -4.27 -17.99
N THR A 549 -7.05 -5.59 -18.00
CA THR A 549 -7.70 -6.34 -16.92
C THR A 549 -6.77 -6.38 -15.73
N ARG A 550 -7.32 -6.24 -14.52
CA ARG A 550 -6.58 -6.39 -13.26
C ARG A 550 -7.06 -7.60 -12.47
N ASP A 551 -6.16 -8.24 -11.75
CA ASP A 551 -6.50 -9.28 -10.76
C ASP A 551 -7.47 -8.80 -9.68
N ASP A 552 -7.41 -7.52 -9.28
CA ASP A 552 -8.42 -6.87 -8.43
C ASP A 552 -9.87 -7.05 -8.93
N GLU A 553 -10.05 -7.12 -10.26
CA GLU A 553 -11.38 -7.33 -10.86
C GLU A 553 -11.79 -8.80 -10.78
N LEU A 554 -10.84 -9.73 -10.82
CA LEU A 554 -11.08 -11.17 -10.66
C LEU A 554 -11.47 -11.50 -9.22
N PHE A 555 -10.85 -10.86 -8.22
CA PHE A 555 -11.21 -11.02 -6.81
C PHE A 555 -12.64 -10.55 -6.48
N ARG A 556 -13.26 -9.73 -7.35
CA ARG A 556 -14.64 -9.24 -7.17
C ARG A 556 -15.69 -10.11 -7.85
N LEU A 557 -15.28 -11.10 -8.65
CA LEU A 557 -16.23 -11.98 -9.34
C LEU A 557 -16.83 -12.99 -8.37
N ARG A 558 -18.12 -13.23 -8.52
CA ARG A 558 -18.82 -14.36 -7.89
C ARG A 558 -18.72 -15.60 -8.78
N PRO A 559 -18.92 -16.81 -8.24
CA PRO A 559 -18.93 -18.03 -9.04
C PRO A 559 -19.87 -17.93 -10.25
N GLY A 560 -19.31 -18.08 -11.45
CA GLY A 560 -20.05 -18.02 -12.72
C GLY A 560 -20.22 -16.61 -13.30
N GLU A 561 -19.83 -15.55 -12.59
CA GLU A 561 -19.76 -14.22 -13.17
C GLU A 561 -18.56 -14.08 -14.12
N GLN A 562 -18.68 -13.15 -15.05
CA GLN A 562 -17.62 -12.83 -16.00
C GLN A 562 -17.30 -11.34 -15.95
N LEU A 563 -16.04 -11.00 -16.25
CA LEU A 563 -15.64 -9.61 -16.42
C LEU A 563 -16.50 -8.93 -17.48
N LYS A 564 -16.92 -7.70 -17.21
CA LYS A 564 -17.64 -6.88 -18.20
C LYS A 564 -16.65 -6.17 -19.12
N PRO A 565 -17.00 -5.90 -20.39
CA PRO A 565 -16.17 -5.07 -21.27
C PRO A 565 -15.85 -3.72 -20.60
N ASN A 566 -14.60 -3.29 -20.66
CA ASN A 566 -14.14 -2.02 -20.08
C ASN A 566 -13.98 -0.89 -21.10
N GLY A 567 -14.28 -1.15 -22.38
CA GLY A 567 -14.19 -0.17 -23.46
C GLY A 567 -12.76 0.22 -23.86
N LYS A 568 -11.74 -0.45 -23.31
CA LYS A 568 -10.33 -0.27 -23.70
C LYS A 568 -10.00 -1.22 -24.86
N LYS A 569 -9.23 -0.73 -25.83
CA LYS A 569 -8.79 -1.47 -27.01
C LYS A 569 -7.27 -1.53 -27.09
#